data_AF-A0A2V8LA45-F1
#
_entry.id   AF-A0A2V8LA45-F1
#
_cell.length_a   1.000
_cell.length_b   1.000
_cell.length_c   1.000
_cell.angle_alpha   90.00
_cell.angle_beta   90.00
_cell.angle_gamma   90.00
#
_symmetry.space_group_name_H-M   'P 1'
#
loop_
_entity.id
_entity.type
_entity.pdbx_description
1 polymer ?
#
loop_
_entity_poly.entity_id
_entity_poly.type
_entity_poly.pdbx_seq_one_letter_code
_entity_poly.pdbx_strand_id
1 'polypeptide(L)'
;MAIKIENQYTGKLPGKTLANIESALDSVPREHLRGVERLRLVDVITEPRARMAAKGTDLPGLYHPRQGNQGAWFEVAVTPLMQANKPFHKRIIPRLSFKGNLVAVIFSLVGQHYYLTLRHSVKRGAIEQNVRAYVEKELKAWNENQHKIRAKLFKPIQPTLERWSRSLAKKAAAEKKKRG
;
A
#
# COMPACT_ATOMS: atom_id res chain seq x y z
N MET A 1 -5.39 -21.08 -2.28
CA MET A 1 -4.58 -21.19 -1.05
C MET A 1 -4.71 -19.87 -0.31
N ALA A 2 -5.09 -19.88 0.97
CA ALA A 2 -5.21 -18.65 1.75
C ALA A 2 -3.83 -18.27 2.29
N ILE A 3 -3.43 -17.00 2.13
CA ILE A 3 -2.19 -16.48 2.71
C ILE A 3 -2.36 -16.43 4.22
N LYS A 4 -1.42 -17.00 4.98
CA LYS A 4 -1.48 -16.98 6.45
C LYS A 4 -1.16 -15.59 6.98
N ILE A 5 -2.01 -15.03 7.83
CA ILE A 5 -1.74 -13.74 8.48
C ILE A 5 -1.18 -14.01 9.89
N GLU A 6 0.07 -13.60 10.13
CA GLU A 6 0.76 -13.73 11.42
C GLU A 6 0.82 -12.37 12.11
N ASN A 7 0.30 -12.28 13.34
CA ASN A 7 0.40 -11.07 14.14
C ASN A 7 1.55 -11.18 15.16
N GLN A 8 2.65 -10.45 14.93
CA GLN A 8 3.77 -10.29 15.87
C GLN A 8 3.88 -8.85 16.39
N TYR A 9 2.86 -8.02 16.17
CA TYR A 9 2.78 -6.68 16.71
C TYR A 9 2.52 -6.74 18.22
N THR A 10 3.33 -6.03 19.02
CA THR A 10 3.23 -6.08 20.49
C THR A 10 2.10 -5.20 21.03
N GLY A 11 1.68 -4.18 20.27
CA GLY A 11 0.62 -3.26 20.67
C GLY A 11 -0.80 -3.71 20.31
N LYS A 12 -1.78 -2.84 20.62
CA LYS A 12 -3.17 -3.03 20.18
C LYS A 12 -3.34 -2.59 18.74
N LEU A 13 -3.64 -3.54 17.85
CA LEU A 13 -3.96 -3.24 16.45
C LEU A 13 -5.21 -2.34 16.35
N PRO A 14 -5.25 -1.40 15.38
CA PRO A 14 -6.48 -0.71 15.04
C PRO A 14 -7.60 -1.70 14.69
N GLY A 15 -8.84 -1.31 14.96
CA GLY A 15 -10.00 -2.16 14.69
C GLY A 15 -10.06 -2.59 13.22
N LYS A 16 -10.49 -3.84 12.96
CA LYS A 16 -10.63 -4.43 11.62
C LYS A 16 -9.32 -4.56 10.82
N THR A 17 -8.15 -4.44 11.43
CA THR A 17 -6.86 -4.56 10.72
C THR A 17 -6.76 -5.87 9.95
N LEU A 18 -7.05 -7.02 10.59
CA LEU A 18 -7.02 -8.34 9.93
C LEU A 18 -8.03 -8.42 8.78
N ALA A 19 -9.28 -8.02 9.02
CA ALA A 19 -10.31 -7.99 7.97
C ALA A 19 -9.96 -7.07 6.79
N ASN A 20 -9.24 -5.96 7.04
CA ASN A 20 -8.77 -5.07 5.98
C ASN A 20 -7.64 -5.73 5.17
N ILE A 21 -6.76 -6.52 5.82
CA ILE A 21 -5.70 -7.28 5.14
C ILE A 21 -6.33 -8.35 4.25
N GLU A 22 -7.25 -9.15 4.79
CA GLU A 22 -8.00 -10.17 4.05
C GLU A 22 -8.73 -9.54 2.87
N SER A 23 -9.48 -8.45 3.10
CA SER A 23 -10.17 -7.73 2.04
C SER A 23 -9.24 -7.18 0.96
N ALA A 24 -8.01 -6.78 1.31
CA ALA A 24 -7.03 -6.34 0.33
C ALA A 24 -6.55 -7.53 -0.50
N LEU A 25 -6.11 -8.61 0.15
CA LEU A 25 -5.61 -9.81 -0.53
C LEU A 25 -6.67 -10.45 -1.45
N ASP A 26 -7.94 -10.50 -1.00
CA ASP A 26 -9.06 -11.04 -1.78
C ASP A 26 -9.42 -10.19 -2.99
N SER A 27 -9.08 -8.89 -2.99
CA SER A 27 -9.39 -7.99 -4.11
C SER A 27 -8.41 -8.13 -5.28
N VAL A 28 -7.27 -8.79 -5.07
CA VAL A 28 -6.22 -8.97 -6.07
C VAL A 28 -6.41 -10.29 -6.83
N PRO A 29 -6.07 -10.37 -8.13
CA PRO A 29 -6.05 -11.64 -8.86
C PRO A 29 -5.21 -12.70 -8.12
N ARG A 30 -5.77 -13.91 -7.97
CA ARG A 30 -5.11 -15.03 -7.27
C ARG A 30 -3.73 -15.37 -7.82
N GLU A 31 -3.53 -15.17 -9.12
CA GLU A 31 -2.25 -15.40 -9.79
C GLU A 31 -1.14 -14.50 -9.23
N HIS A 32 -1.44 -13.26 -8.84
CA HIS A 32 -0.45 -12.33 -8.31
C HIS A 32 0.01 -12.68 -6.89
N LEU A 33 -0.71 -13.60 -6.23
CA LEU A 33 -0.41 -14.10 -4.89
C LEU A 33 0.23 -15.49 -4.94
N ARG A 34 0.44 -16.04 -6.14
CA ARG A 34 0.96 -17.39 -6.33
C ARG A 34 2.37 -17.53 -5.76
N GLY A 35 2.52 -18.39 -4.74
CA GLY A 35 3.80 -18.65 -4.09
C GLY A 35 4.08 -17.74 -2.88
N VAL A 36 3.12 -16.88 -2.52
CA VAL A 36 3.12 -16.17 -1.23
C VAL A 36 2.55 -17.09 -0.15
N GLU A 37 3.30 -17.29 0.93
CA GLU A 37 2.90 -18.16 2.03
C GLU A 37 2.21 -17.39 3.15
N ARG A 38 2.77 -16.24 3.54
CA ARG A 38 2.33 -15.51 4.73
C ARG A 38 2.52 -13.99 4.62
N LEU A 39 1.73 -13.28 5.43
CA LEU A 39 1.89 -11.87 5.73
C LEU A 39 2.06 -11.71 7.24
N ARG A 40 3.15 -11.08 7.67
CA ARG A 40 3.51 -10.86 9.06
C ARG A 40 3.38 -9.39 9.44
N LEU A 41 2.65 -9.13 10.52
CA LEU A 41 2.57 -7.82 11.15
C LEU A 41 3.65 -7.71 12.22
N VAL A 42 4.46 -6.66 12.17
CA VAL A 42 5.53 -6.38 13.14
C VAL A 42 5.46 -4.93 13.62
N ASP A 43 6.13 -4.61 14.73
CA ASP A 43 6.24 -3.23 15.20
C ASP A 43 7.03 -2.37 14.22
N VAL A 44 8.26 -2.80 13.89
CA VAL A 44 9.21 -2.13 13.00
C VAL A 44 10.00 -3.21 12.25
N ILE A 45 10.36 -2.95 11.01
CA ILE A 45 11.24 -3.84 10.22
C ILE A 45 12.68 -3.69 10.71
N THR A 46 13.27 -4.79 11.16
CA THR A 46 14.62 -4.83 11.74
C THR A 46 15.71 -5.27 10.76
N GLU A 47 15.33 -5.77 9.58
CA GLU A 47 16.26 -6.29 8.57
C GLU A 47 17.36 -5.26 8.18
N PRO A 48 18.65 -5.53 8.47
CA PRO A 48 19.72 -4.53 8.34
C PRO A 48 19.86 -3.96 6.92
N ARG A 49 19.77 -4.83 5.90
CA ARG A 49 19.89 -4.43 4.49
C ARG A 49 18.78 -3.47 4.08
N ALA A 50 17.57 -3.75 4.54
CA ALA A 50 16.41 -2.90 4.26
C ALA A 50 16.54 -1.54 4.94
N ARG A 51 17.00 -1.49 6.20
CA ARG A 51 17.22 -0.22 6.92
C ARG A 51 18.31 0.66 6.29
N MET A 52 19.39 0.04 5.80
CA MET A 52 20.43 0.77 5.06
C MET A 52 19.88 1.35 3.74
N ALA A 53 19.13 0.56 2.97
CA ALA A 53 18.49 1.02 1.74
C ALA A 53 17.49 2.17 1.99
N ALA A 54 16.80 2.14 3.13
CA ALA A 54 15.85 3.18 3.56
C ALA A 54 16.53 4.44 4.13
N LYS A 55 17.86 4.53 4.13
CA LYS A 55 18.62 5.67 4.68
C LYS A 55 18.19 6.05 6.11
N GLY A 56 17.87 5.05 6.94
CA GLY A 56 17.43 5.27 8.32
C GLY A 56 15.98 5.70 8.50
N THR A 57 15.18 5.76 7.42
CA THR A 57 13.72 5.93 7.54
C THR A 57 13.03 4.61 7.85
N ASP A 58 11.98 4.66 8.67
CA ASP A 58 11.22 3.45 9.00
C ASP A 58 10.39 2.98 7.81
N LEU A 59 10.64 1.75 7.38
CA LEU A 59 9.93 1.14 6.26
C LEU A 59 8.54 0.67 6.70
N PRO A 60 7.48 0.96 5.92
CA PRO A 60 6.13 0.52 6.25
C PRO A 60 5.84 -0.92 5.82
N GLY A 61 6.67 -1.50 4.94
CA GLY A 61 6.57 -2.89 4.51
C GLY A 61 7.84 -3.39 3.83
N LEU A 62 8.08 -4.69 3.87
CA LEU A 62 9.21 -5.37 3.25
C LEU A 62 8.75 -6.65 2.55
N TYR A 63 9.21 -6.83 1.31
CA TYR A 63 9.00 -8.04 0.52
C TYR A 63 10.18 -8.99 0.70
N HIS A 64 9.87 -10.24 1.09
CA HIS A 64 10.85 -11.31 1.18
C HIS A 64 10.64 -12.29 0.03
N PRO A 65 11.54 -12.33 -0.98
CA PRO A 65 11.42 -13.26 -2.09
C PRO A 65 11.62 -14.71 -1.64
N ARG A 66 11.17 -15.66 -2.46
CA ARG A 66 11.34 -17.10 -2.21
C ARG A 66 12.83 -17.43 -2.03
N GLN A 67 13.17 -18.09 -0.92
CA GLN A 67 14.53 -18.55 -0.63
C GLN A 67 14.52 -20.05 -0.32
N GLY A 68 15.09 -20.84 -1.24
CA GLY A 68 15.15 -22.30 -1.13
C GLY A 68 13.75 -22.92 -0.98
N ASN A 69 13.51 -23.55 0.17
CA ASN A 69 12.24 -24.20 0.49
C ASN A 69 11.19 -23.25 1.09
N GLN A 70 11.58 -22.04 1.52
CA GLN A 70 10.64 -21.05 2.05
C GLN A 70 10.06 -20.22 0.91
N GLY A 71 8.73 -20.22 0.78
CA GLY A 71 8.02 -19.38 -0.16
C GLY A 71 8.17 -17.89 0.13
N ALA A 72 7.66 -17.08 -0.80
CA ALA A 72 7.71 -15.63 -0.64
C ALA A 72 6.79 -15.21 0.50
N TRP A 73 7.15 -14.15 1.22
CA TRP A 73 6.31 -13.64 2.29
C TRP A 73 6.43 -12.13 2.46
N PHE A 74 5.46 -11.55 3.16
CA PHE A 74 5.32 -10.12 3.34
C PHE A 74 5.50 -9.75 4.80
N GLU A 75 6.21 -8.65 5.04
CA GLU A 75 6.34 -8.05 6.35
C GLU A 75 5.74 -6.65 6.31
N VAL A 76 4.88 -6.32 7.27
CA VAL A 76 4.20 -5.02 7.35
C VAL A 76 4.43 -4.44 8.73
N ALA A 77 5.07 -3.27 8.77
CA ALA A 77 5.35 -2.56 10.01
C ALA A 77 4.18 -1.67 10.41
N VAL A 78 3.62 -1.89 11.59
CA VAL A 78 2.44 -1.17 12.07
C VAL A 78 2.81 0.23 12.58
N THR A 79 3.96 0.39 13.23
CA THR A 79 4.39 1.67 13.83
C THR A 79 4.53 2.79 12.80
N PRO A 80 5.18 2.58 11.65
CA PRO A 80 5.32 3.61 10.61
C PRO A 80 3.98 3.95 9.96
N LEU A 81 3.09 2.95 9.81
CA LEU A 81 1.74 3.13 9.27
C LEU A 81 0.84 3.97 10.16
N MET A 82 1.00 3.88 11.48
CA MET A 82 0.25 4.66 12.45
C MET A 82 0.77 6.10 12.62
N GLN A 83 1.92 6.45 12.02
CA GLN A 83 2.62 7.73 12.25
C GLN A 83 2.71 8.08 13.75
N ALA A 84 3.05 7.09 14.59
CA ALA A 84 3.00 7.20 16.05
C ALA A 84 3.83 8.38 16.63
N ASN A 85 4.81 8.86 15.87
CA ASN A 85 5.72 9.96 16.23
C ASN A 85 5.15 11.38 16.04
N LYS A 86 3.86 11.56 15.72
CA LYS A 86 3.23 12.90 15.67
C LYS A 86 2.48 13.25 16.97
N PRO A 87 2.46 14.54 17.39
CA PRO A 87 1.77 14.99 18.61
C PRO A 87 0.25 14.69 18.54
N PHE A 88 -0.40 14.52 19.71
CA PHE A 88 -1.77 13.99 19.85
C PHE A 88 -2.82 14.63 18.92
N HIS A 89 -2.75 15.95 18.69
CA HIS A 89 -3.67 16.67 17.78
C HIS A 89 -3.46 16.35 16.29
N LYS A 90 -2.31 15.76 15.91
CA LYS A 90 -2.02 15.25 14.56
C LYS A 90 -2.19 13.73 14.44
N ARG A 91 -2.63 13.03 15.49
CA ARG A 91 -2.85 11.56 15.48
C ARG A 91 -4.21 11.12 14.93
N ILE A 92 -5.16 12.04 14.78
CA ILE A 92 -6.52 11.73 14.30
C ILE A 92 -6.52 11.42 12.79
N ILE A 93 -5.84 12.25 11.99
CA ILE A 93 -5.73 12.06 10.53
C ILE A 93 -5.02 10.75 10.15
N PRO A 94 -3.89 10.36 10.78
CA PRO A 94 -3.21 9.09 10.53
C PRO A 94 -4.04 7.84 10.86
N ARG A 95 -4.88 7.89 11.91
CA ARG A 95 -5.78 6.78 12.25
C ARG A 95 -6.88 6.59 11.21
N LEU A 96 -7.38 7.69 10.65
CA LEU A 96 -8.33 7.67 9.53
C LEU A 96 -7.67 7.18 8.23
N SER A 97 -6.40 7.52 8.00
CA SER A 97 -5.64 7.04 6.84
C SER A 97 -5.05 5.65 7.01
N PHE A 98 -5.05 5.06 8.22
CA PHE A 98 -4.40 3.77 8.50
C PHE A 98 -4.90 2.67 7.57
N LYS A 99 -6.23 2.59 7.38
CA LYS A 99 -6.85 1.62 6.45
C LYS A 99 -6.28 1.77 5.04
N GLY A 100 -6.25 3.00 4.51
CA GLY A 100 -5.76 3.27 3.16
C GLY A 100 -4.26 2.98 3.02
N ASN A 101 -3.45 3.39 4.00
CA ASN A 101 -2.01 3.17 4.00
C ASN A 101 -1.66 1.69 4.10
N LEU A 102 -2.35 0.93 4.97
CA LEU A 102 -2.19 -0.51 5.11
C LEU A 102 -2.46 -1.24 3.78
N VAL A 103 -3.59 -0.93 3.14
CA VAL A 103 -3.98 -1.54 1.87
C VAL A 103 -3.00 -1.16 0.75
N ALA A 104 -2.56 0.11 0.71
CA ALA A 104 -1.58 0.57 -0.26
C ALA A 104 -0.23 -0.17 -0.11
N VAL A 105 0.22 -0.41 1.13
CA VAL A 105 1.42 -1.20 1.39
C VAL A 105 1.25 -2.65 0.92
N ILE A 106 0.11 -3.28 1.22
CA ILE A 106 -0.17 -4.64 0.77
C ILE A 106 -0.13 -4.72 -0.76
N PHE A 107 -0.78 -3.81 -1.47
CA PHE A 107 -0.73 -3.79 -2.93
C PHE A 107 0.66 -3.49 -3.47
N SER A 108 1.46 -2.69 -2.77
CA SER A 108 2.87 -2.45 -3.13
C SER A 108 3.67 -3.74 -3.02
N LEU A 109 3.53 -4.49 -1.93
CA LEU A 109 4.21 -5.77 -1.70
C LEU A 109 3.78 -6.84 -2.71
N VAL A 110 2.48 -6.92 -3.01
CA VAL A 110 1.97 -7.82 -4.05
C VAL A 110 2.46 -7.42 -5.44
N GLY A 111 2.47 -6.12 -5.75
CA GLY A 111 3.00 -5.60 -7.00
C GLY A 111 4.50 -5.92 -7.15
N GLN A 112 5.29 -5.74 -6.08
CA GLN A 112 6.70 -6.13 -6.05
C GLN A 112 6.85 -7.63 -6.33
N HIS A 113 6.09 -8.49 -5.65
CA HIS A 113 6.12 -9.92 -5.90
C HIS A 113 5.75 -10.27 -7.36
N TYR A 114 4.68 -9.68 -7.88
CA TYR A 114 4.23 -9.92 -9.24
C TYR A 114 5.29 -9.51 -10.28
N TYR A 115 5.87 -8.31 -10.17
CA TYR A 115 6.86 -7.83 -11.14
C TYR A 115 8.25 -8.42 -10.96
N LEU A 116 8.63 -8.86 -9.75
CA LEU A 116 9.94 -9.47 -9.50
C LEU A 116 9.94 -10.98 -9.74
N THR A 117 8.81 -11.65 -9.52
CA THR A 117 8.75 -13.12 -9.56
C THR A 117 7.99 -13.67 -10.75
N LEU A 118 6.85 -13.07 -11.11
CA LEU A 118 5.90 -13.67 -12.07
C LEU A 118 5.98 -13.03 -13.46
N ARG A 119 6.28 -11.74 -13.54
CA ARG A 119 6.31 -10.99 -14.80
C ARG A 119 7.74 -10.62 -15.20
N HIS A 120 8.35 -11.46 -16.03
CA HIS A 120 9.72 -11.27 -16.52
C HIS A 120 9.88 -10.22 -17.64
N SER A 121 8.79 -9.61 -18.11
CA SER A 121 8.82 -8.65 -19.21
C SER A 121 9.26 -7.24 -18.82
N VAL A 122 9.47 -6.96 -17.53
CA VAL A 122 9.72 -5.60 -17.03
C VAL A 122 11.21 -5.39 -16.73
N LYS A 123 11.79 -4.35 -17.33
CA LYS A 123 13.18 -3.95 -17.06
C LYS A 123 13.33 -3.49 -15.61
N ARG A 124 14.46 -3.83 -14.98
CA ARG A 124 14.76 -3.52 -13.56
C ARG A 124 14.54 -2.05 -13.19
N GLY A 125 14.94 -1.12 -14.06
CA GLY A 125 14.78 0.32 -13.84
C GLY A 125 13.33 0.83 -13.90
N ALA A 126 12.41 0.06 -14.49
CA ALA A 126 11.00 0.44 -14.61
C ALA A 126 10.11 -0.23 -13.54
N ILE A 127 10.67 -1.05 -12.65
CA ILE A 127 9.88 -1.81 -11.67
C ILE A 127 9.13 -0.88 -10.73
N GLU A 128 9.78 0.15 -10.19
CA GLU A 128 9.13 1.06 -9.24
C GLU A 128 7.93 1.77 -9.86
N GLN A 129 8.06 2.27 -11.09
CA GLN A 129 6.96 2.92 -11.81
C GLN A 129 5.80 1.95 -12.06
N ASN A 130 6.10 0.71 -12.45
CA ASN A 130 5.09 -0.32 -12.69
C ASN A 130 4.39 -0.77 -11.39
N VAL A 131 5.13 -0.88 -10.29
CA VAL A 131 4.57 -1.14 -8.96
C VAL A 131 3.67 0.02 -8.54
N ARG A 132 4.08 1.28 -8.73
CA ARG A 132 3.25 2.44 -8.42
C ARG A 132 1.94 2.45 -9.21
N ALA A 133 2.02 2.25 -10.53
CA ALA A 133 0.84 2.16 -11.38
C ALA A 133 -0.09 1.00 -10.98
N TYR A 134 0.49 -0.13 -10.57
CA TYR A 134 -0.25 -1.26 -10.04
C TYR A 134 -0.99 -0.91 -8.74
N VAL A 135 -0.32 -0.28 -7.79
CA VAL A 135 -0.93 0.17 -6.54
C VAL A 135 -2.08 1.13 -6.80
N GLU A 136 -1.90 2.11 -7.68
CA GLU A 136 -2.96 3.07 -8.04
C GLU A 136 -4.19 2.38 -8.64
N LYS A 137 -3.97 1.41 -9.53
CA LYS A 137 -5.04 0.61 -10.15
C LYS A 137 -5.80 -0.22 -9.11
N GLU A 138 -5.09 -0.99 -8.29
CA GLU A 138 -5.70 -1.87 -7.29
C GLU A 138 -6.37 -1.07 -6.17
N LEU A 139 -5.79 0.05 -5.74
CA LEU A 139 -6.43 0.98 -4.79
C LEU A 139 -7.74 1.54 -5.34
N LYS A 140 -7.76 1.95 -6.61
CA LYS A 140 -8.99 2.44 -7.25
C LYS A 140 -10.07 1.34 -7.26
N ALA A 141 -9.72 0.15 -7.72
CA ALA A 141 -10.64 -0.99 -7.77
C ALA A 141 -11.16 -1.38 -6.37
N TRP A 142 -10.27 -1.47 -5.38
CA TRP A 142 -10.63 -1.78 -4.01
C TRP A 142 -11.54 -0.71 -3.40
N ASN A 143 -11.24 0.58 -3.63
CA ASN A 143 -12.06 1.68 -3.12
C ASN A 143 -13.47 1.67 -3.72
N GLU A 144 -13.59 1.40 -5.02
CA GLU A 144 -14.89 1.21 -5.69
C GLU A 144 -15.69 0.05 -5.09
N ASN A 145 -15.02 -1.06 -4.77
CA ASN A 145 -15.64 -2.24 -4.14
C ASN A 145 -16.07 -2.00 -2.69
N GLN A 146 -15.32 -1.22 -1.93
CA GLN A 146 -15.62 -0.89 -0.53
C GLN A 146 -16.74 0.14 -0.40
N HIS A 147 -16.90 1.02 -1.38
CA HIS A 147 -17.87 2.11 -1.33
C HIS A 147 -18.91 2.01 -2.46
N LYS A 148 -19.50 0.83 -2.69
CA LYS A 148 -20.46 0.59 -3.80
C LYS A 148 -21.57 1.65 -3.92
N ILE A 149 -22.09 2.13 -2.79
CA ILE A 149 -23.16 3.16 -2.76
C ILE A 149 -22.61 4.54 -3.16
N ARG A 150 -21.49 4.97 -2.57
CA ARG A 150 -20.84 6.25 -2.89
C ARG A 150 -20.26 6.23 -4.31
N ALA A 151 -19.65 5.14 -4.74
CA ALA A 151 -19.13 4.96 -6.08
C ALA A 151 -20.24 5.07 -7.13
N LYS A 152 -21.42 4.49 -6.90
CA LYS A 152 -22.58 4.68 -7.80
C LYS A 152 -23.04 6.15 -7.87
N LEU A 153 -23.00 6.89 -6.77
CA LEU A 153 -23.38 8.31 -6.74
C LEU A 153 -22.36 9.22 -7.43
N PHE A 154 -21.05 8.94 -7.27
CA PHE A 154 -19.98 9.81 -7.74
C PHE A 154 -19.39 9.42 -9.11
N LYS A 155 -19.59 8.19 -9.61
CA LYS A 155 -19.18 7.76 -10.96
C LYS A 155 -19.60 8.70 -12.09
N PRO A 156 -20.86 9.18 -12.17
CA PRO A 156 -21.25 10.10 -13.24
C PRO A 156 -20.58 11.49 -13.13
N ILE A 157 -20.13 11.88 -11.95
CA ILE A 157 -19.53 13.21 -11.67
C ILE A 157 -17.98 13.14 -11.63
N GLN A 158 -17.38 11.95 -11.60
CA GLN A 158 -15.92 11.77 -11.67
C GLN A 158 -15.25 12.55 -12.83
N PRO A 159 -15.73 12.49 -14.09
CA PRO A 159 -15.04 13.18 -15.18
C PRO A 159 -15.05 14.71 -15.03
N THR A 160 -16.09 15.28 -14.42
CA THR A 160 -16.15 16.73 -14.18
C THR A 160 -15.26 17.14 -13.01
N LEU A 161 -15.24 16.35 -11.94
CA LEU A 161 -14.33 16.54 -10.80
C LEU A 161 -12.85 16.42 -11.20
N GLU A 162 -12.50 15.46 -12.08
CA GLU A 162 -11.13 15.34 -12.60
C GLU A 162 -10.74 16.52 -13.49
N ARG A 163 -11.68 17.05 -14.31
CA ARG A 163 -11.43 18.27 -15.09
C ARG A 163 -11.20 19.48 -14.19
N TRP A 164 -11.99 19.61 -13.12
CA TRP A 164 -11.85 20.69 -12.14
C TRP A 164 -10.56 20.56 -11.33
N SER A 165 -10.18 19.36 -10.90
CA SER A 165 -8.92 19.13 -10.17
C SER A 165 -7.70 19.44 -11.02
N ARG A 166 -7.70 19.06 -12.32
CA ARG A 166 -6.63 19.42 -13.27
C ARG A 166 -6.56 20.92 -13.51
N SER A 167 -7.71 21.60 -13.60
CA SER A 167 -7.78 23.06 -13.75
C SER A 167 -7.23 23.78 -12.51
N LEU A 168 -7.60 23.32 -11.32
CA LEU A 168 -7.08 23.86 -10.05
C LEU A 168 -5.60 23.60 -9.87
N ALA A 169 -5.11 22.40 -10.21
CA ALA A 169 -3.69 22.07 -10.16
C ALA A 169 -2.87 22.94 -11.14
N LYS A 170 -3.39 23.19 -12.35
CA LYS A 170 -2.76 24.13 -13.31
C LYS A 170 -2.72 25.56 -12.76
N LYS A 171 -3.81 26.05 -12.16
CA LYS A 171 -3.87 27.38 -11.54
C LYS A 171 -2.88 27.52 -10.39
N ALA A 172 -2.85 26.55 -9.48
CA ALA A 172 -1.91 26.54 -8.35
C ALA A 172 -0.44 26.44 -8.81
N ALA A 173 -0.14 25.67 -9.85
CA ALA A 173 1.20 25.59 -10.43
C ALA A 173 1.64 26.91 -11.09
N ALA A 174 0.73 27.59 -11.80
CA ALA A 174 0.97 28.90 -12.39
C ALA A 174 1.19 29.98 -11.32
N GLU A 175 0.45 29.91 -10.21
CA GLU A 175 0.57 30.84 -9.09
C GLU A 175 1.87 30.64 -8.29
N LYS A 176 2.32 29.38 -8.11
CA LYS A 176 3.66 29.09 -7.59
C LYS A 176 4.78 29.64 -8.47
N LYS A 177 4.63 29.56 -9.79
CA LYS A 177 5.61 30.09 -10.76
C LYS A 177 5.61 31.62 -10.85
N LYS A 178 4.57 32.29 -10.36
CA LYS A 178 4.50 33.76 -10.23
C LYS A 178 5.04 34.28 -8.90
N ARG A 179 5.14 33.43 -7.88
CA ARG A 179 5.56 33.79 -6.51
C ARG A 179 7.01 33.42 -6.18
N GLY A 180 7.70 32.69 -7.07
CA GLY A 180 9.15 32.44 -7.00
C GLY A 180 9.80 33.01 -8.25
#